data_AF-A0A534CUU5-F1
#
_entry.id   AF-A0A534CUU5-F1
#
_cell.length_a   1.000
_cell.length_b   1.000
_cell.length_c   1.000
_cell.angle_alpha   90.00
_cell.angle_beta   90.00
_cell.angle_gamma   90.00
#
_symmetry.space_group_name_H-M   'P 1'
#
loop_
_entity.id
_entity.type
_entity.pdbx_description
1 polymer ?
#
loop_
_entity_poly.entity_id
_entity_poly.type
_entity_poly.pdbx_seq_one_letter_code
_entity_poly.pdbx_strand_id
1 'polypeptide(L)'
;MTTANFKFRYAGGAFLVVVLAATAVSGVLALRHAADTRTLSLLAERTTRERLDPELQARAQSIAAHAADSIIGALRATDVNGMARRLQPFLDDATLSEISVTGSSGRRLFAWQRSAAPAPGALSAEVTAPVRAVIDGIPQTLGTVTVSLEQAAPVSAVSLAGRLQAESAGRTRLTWLLMVALAGSAALLA
;
A
#
# COMPACT_ATOMS: atom_id res chain seq x y z
N MET A 1 71.08 2.86 15.67
CA MET A 1 69.60 2.84 15.64
C MET A 1 69.12 3.96 14.71
N THR A 2 67.87 3.89 14.19
CA THR A 2 67.06 5.03 13.66
C THR A 2 67.01 5.39 12.17
N THR A 3 66.91 4.44 11.24
CA THR A 3 66.30 4.70 9.90
C THR A 3 65.15 3.74 9.59
N ALA A 4 65.29 2.46 9.95
CA ALA A 4 64.21 1.48 9.83
C ALA A 4 62.97 1.88 10.66
N ASN A 5 63.16 2.32 11.92
CA ASN A 5 62.06 2.70 12.81
C ASN A 5 61.27 3.93 12.30
N PHE A 6 61.93 4.88 11.64
CA PHE A 6 61.24 6.04 11.04
C PHE A 6 60.45 5.66 9.80
N LYS A 7 61.00 4.80 8.93
CA LYS A 7 60.29 4.29 7.74
C LYS A 7 59.06 3.47 8.11
N PHE A 8 59.14 2.63 9.14
CA PHE A 8 57.99 1.86 9.63
C PHE A 8 56.90 2.74 10.25
N ARG A 9 57.26 3.77 11.03
CA ARG A 9 56.28 4.72 11.59
C ARG A 9 55.60 5.56 10.51
N TYR A 10 56.34 6.00 9.48
CA TYR A 10 55.77 6.72 8.34
C TYR A 10 54.88 5.82 7.47
N ALA A 11 55.31 4.59 7.20
CA ALA A 11 54.51 3.62 6.45
C ALA A 11 53.23 3.23 7.21
N GLY A 12 53.32 3.03 8.52
CA GLY A 12 52.16 2.76 9.38
C GLY A 12 51.17 3.93 9.44
N GLY A 13 51.67 5.17 9.55
CA GLY A 13 50.85 6.38 9.50
C GLY A 13 50.13 6.55 8.16
N ALA A 14 50.83 6.34 7.05
CA ALA A 14 50.22 6.40 5.72
C ALA A 14 49.15 5.31 5.52
N PHE A 15 49.40 4.09 6.00
CA PHE A 15 48.42 3.00 5.95
C PHE A 15 47.16 3.32 6.78
N LEU A 16 47.34 3.87 7.99
CA LEU A 16 46.22 4.26 8.85
C LEU A 16 45.37 5.36 8.22
N VAL A 17 45.99 6.34 7.56
CA VAL A 17 45.26 7.39 6.81
C VAL A 17 44.45 6.79 5.66
N VAL A 18 45.01 5.85 4.89
CA VAL A 18 44.30 5.18 3.79
C VAL A 18 43.12 4.36 4.33
N VAL A 19 43.30 3.64 5.44
CA VAL A 19 42.22 2.86 6.08
C VAL A 19 41.11 3.79 6.59
N LEU A 20 41.45 4.90 7.25
CA LEU A 20 40.46 5.89 7.70
C LEU A 20 39.74 6.56 6.52
N ALA A 21 40.44 6.86 5.44
CA ALA A 21 39.83 7.42 4.23
C ALA A 21 38.87 6.41 3.56
N ALA A 22 39.28 5.16 3.38
CA ALA A 22 38.45 4.09 2.85
C ALA A 22 37.20 3.83 3.72
N THR A 23 37.38 3.90 5.04
CA THR A 23 36.32 3.81 6.06
C THR A 23 35.32 4.96 5.92
N ALA A 24 35.80 6.20 5.84
CA ALA A 24 34.96 7.37 5.68
C ALA A 24 34.16 7.31 4.37
N VAL A 25 34.80 6.94 3.25
CA VAL A 25 34.14 6.77 1.96
C VAL A 25 33.08 5.67 2.01
N SER A 26 33.39 4.53 2.62
CA SER A 26 32.44 3.42 2.79
C SER A 26 31.23 3.81 3.64
N GLY A 27 31.45 4.57 4.72
CA GLY A 27 30.38 5.10 5.57
C GLY A 27 29.47 6.07 4.82
N VAL A 28 30.04 6.98 4.04
CA VAL A 28 29.27 7.92 3.20
C VAL A 28 28.46 7.18 2.14
N LEU A 29 29.04 6.18 1.47
CA LEU A 29 28.34 5.36 0.49
C LEU A 29 27.20 4.55 1.12
N ALA A 30 27.40 3.99 2.31
CA ALA A 30 26.36 3.27 3.04
C ALA A 30 25.18 4.18 3.42
N LEU A 31 25.47 5.40 3.90
CA LEU A 31 24.44 6.40 4.21
C LEU A 31 23.66 6.82 2.96
N ARG A 32 24.36 7.04 1.84
CA ARG A 32 23.76 7.37 0.54
C ARG A 32 22.83 6.25 0.06
N HIS A 33 23.30 5.01 0.07
CA HIS A 33 22.49 3.86 -0.34
C HIS A 33 21.26 3.66 0.55
N ALA A 34 21.38 3.88 1.87
CA ALA A 34 20.23 3.79 2.77
C ALA A 34 19.19 4.88 2.45
N ALA A 35 19.62 6.11 2.16
CA ALA A 35 18.73 7.19 1.73
C ALA A 35 18.04 6.89 0.40
N ASP A 36 18.80 6.43 -0.61
CA ASP A 36 18.28 6.11 -1.94
C ASP A 36 17.29 4.92 -1.89
N THR A 37 17.57 3.91 -1.08
CA THR A 37 16.65 2.76 -0.90
C THR A 37 15.34 3.21 -0.26
N ARG A 38 15.41 4.15 0.70
CA ARG A 38 14.23 4.69 1.37
C ARG A 38 13.36 5.50 0.40
N THR A 39 13.95 6.39 -0.40
CA THR A 39 13.20 7.18 -1.38
C THR A 39 12.55 6.30 -2.44
N LEU A 40 13.26 5.32 -2.97
CA LEU A 40 12.73 4.35 -3.94
C LEU A 40 11.57 3.51 -3.36
N SER A 41 11.68 3.08 -2.10
CA SER A 41 10.61 2.30 -1.45
C SER A 41 9.33 3.11 -1.22
N LEU A 42 9.45 4.39 -0.85
CA LEU A 42 8.32 5.30 -0.69
C LEU A 42 7.68 5.61 -2.05
N LEU A 43 8.48 5.82 -3.10
CA LEU A 43 8.00 6.00 -4.46
C LEU A 43 7.25 4.77 -4.95
N ALA A 44 7.81 3.57 -4.79
CA ALA A 44 7.17 2.33 -5.20
C ALA A 44 5.82 2.10 -4.48
N GLU A 45 5.77 2.35 -3.17
CA GLU A 45 4.53 2.23 -2.39
C GLU A 45 3.48 3.26 -2.86
N ARG A 46 3.92 4.50 -3.10
CA ARG A 46 3.05 5.57 -3.60
C ARG A 46 2.51 5.27 -5.00
N THR A 47 3.36 4.86 -5.94
CA THR A 47 2.95 4.50 -7.30
C THR A 47 2.00 3.31 -7.30
N THR A 48 2.17 2.36 -6.37
CA THR A 48 1.26 1.22 -6.22
C THR A 48 -0.11 1.69 -5.74
N ARG A 49 -0.18 2.55 -4.71
CA ARG A 49 -1.45 3.14 -4.26
C ARG A 49 -2.12 3.99 -5.34
N GLU A 50 -1.36 4.86 -6.00
CA GLU A 50 -1.85 5.74 -7.07
C GLU A 50 -2.44 4.97 -8.27
N ARG A 51 -2.00 3.73 -8.52
CA ARG A 51 -2.59 2.86 -9.54
C ARG A 51 -3.80 2.08 -9.04
N LEU A 52 -3.78 1.63 -7.79
CA LEU A 52 -4.85 0.82 -7.22
C LEU A 52 -6.12 1.62 -6.92
N ASP A 53 -5.99 2.88 -6.50
CA ASP A 53 -7.14 3.76 -6.22
C ASP A 53 -8.07 3.95 -7.45
N PRO A 54 -7.58 4.37 -8.63
CA PRO A 54 -8.44 4.53 -9.81
C PRO A 54 -8.96 3.18 -10.33
N GLU A 55 -8.21 2.09 -10.16
CA GLU A 55 -8.66 0.76 -10.55
C GLU A 55 -9.82 0.29 -9.66
N LEU A 56 -9.71 0.45 -8.34
CA LEU A 56 -10.78 0.14 -7.39
C LEU A 56 -12.02 0.99 -7.66
N GLN A 57 -11.83 2.29 -7.92
CA GLN A 57 -12.91 3.20 -8.27
C GLN A 57 -13.62 2.76 -9.55
N ALA A 58 -12.87 2.40 -10.60
CA ALA A 58 -13.42 1.93 -11.86
C ALA A 58 -14.18 0.61 -11.71
N ARG A 59 -13.67 -0.33 -10.90
CA ARG A 59 -14.35 -1.59 -10.57
C ARG A 59 -15.62 -1.35 -9.77
N ALA A 60 -15.57 -0.49 -8.74
CA ALA A 60 -16.73 -0.11 -7.94
C ALA A 60 -17.81 0.53 -8.81
N GLN A 61 -17.41 1.39 -9.76
CA GLN A 61 -18.33 2.01 -10.70
C GLN A 61 -18.94 1.01 -11.68
N SER A 62 -18.15 0.09 -12.21
CA SER A 62 -18.65 -0.97 -13.09
C SER A 62 -19.62 -1.91 -12.37
N ILE A 63 -19.30 -2.32 -11.13
CA ILE A 63 -20.17 -3.15 -10.29
C ILE A 63 -21.45 -2.40 -9.92
N ALA A 64 -21.35 -1.14 -9.50
CA ALA A 64 -22.52 -0.33 -9.15
C ALA A 64 -23.46 -0.12 -10.35
N ALA A 65 -22.91 0.13 -11.54
CA ALA A 65 -23.71 0.24 -12.76
C ALA A 65 -24.39 -1.09 -13.12
N HIS A 66 -23.64 -2.20 -13.08
CA HIS A 66 -24.20 -3.52 -13.39
C HIS A 66 -25.26 -3.97 -12.36
N ALA A 67 -25.02 -3.71 -11.08
CA ALA A 67 -25.97 -3.95 -10.02
C ALA A 67 -27.24 -3.09 -10.21
N ALA A 68 -27.08 -1.81 -10.52
CA ALA A 68 -28.20 -0.89 -10.80
C ALA A 68 -29.06 -1.40 -11.96
N ASP A 69 -28.44 -1.84 -13.06
CA ASP A 69 -29.16 -2.39 -14.21
C ASP A 69 -29.89 -3.70 -13.87
N SER A 70 -29.24 -4.58 -13.11
CA SER A 70 -29.84 -5.87 -12.72
C SER A 70 -31.13 -5.70 -11.91
N ILE A 71 -31.21 -4.68 -11.05
CA ILE A 71 -32.34 -4.50 -10.13
C ILE A 71 -33.49 -3.66 -10.70
N ILE A 72 -33.37 -3.07 -11.90
CA ILE A 72 -34.38 -2.17 -12.49
C ILE A 72 -35.80 -2.73 -12.36
N GLY A 73 -36.00 -3.98 -12.79
CA GLY A 73 -37.33 -4.62 -12.77
C GLY A 73 -37.86 -4.87 -11.36
N ALA A 74 -36.99 -5.27 -10.43
CA ALA A 74 -37.36 -5.51 -9.04
C ALA A 74 -37.69 -4.20 -8.31
N LEU A 75 -36.91 -3.16 -8.55
CA LEU A 75 -37.11 -1.84 -7.98
C LEU A 75 -38.42 -1.21 -8.47
N ARG A 76 -38.72 -1.34 -9.76
CA ARG A 76 -40.01 -0.90 -10.34
C ARG A 76 -41.20 -1.62 -9.70
N ALA A 77 -41.08 -2.92 -9.44
CA ALA A 77 -42.12 -3.72 -8.78
C ALA A 77 -42.14 -3.55 -7.25
N THR A 78 -41.20 -2.80 -6.66
CA THR A 78 -40.97 -2.74 -5.20
C THR A 78 -40.77 -4.13 -4.57
N ASP A 79 -40.23 -5.08 -5.33
CA ASP A 79 -39.98 -6.46 -4.88
C ASP A 79 -38.60 -6.58 -4.22
N VAL A 80 -38.56 -6.42 -2.90
CA VAL A 80 -37.32 -6.51 -2.10
C VAL A 80 -36.68 -7.90 -2.20
N ASN A 81 -37.47 -8.97 -2.21
CA ASN A 81 -36.95 -10.33 -2.34
C ASN A 81 -36.38 -10.57 -3.75
N GLY A 82 -37.02 -9.99 -4.76
CA GLY A 82 -36.54 -9.96 -6.14
C GLY A 82 -35.26 -9.14 -6.32
N MET A 83 -35.05 -8.09 -5.52
CA MET A 83 -33.78 -7.35 -5.48
C MET A 83 -32.70 -8.22 -4.85
N ALA A 84 -32.94 -8.82 -3.68
CA ALA A 84 -31.97 -9.67 -3.00
C ALA A 84 -31.49 -10.83 -3.90
N ARG A 85 -32.40 -11.53 -4.58
CA ARG A 85 -32.04 -12.63 -5.51
C ARG A 85 -31.17 -12.15 -6.68
N ARG A 86 -31.41 -10.95 -7.20
CA ARG A 86 -30.63 -10.39 -8.31
C ARG A 86 -29.28 -9.82 -7.86
N LEU A 87 -29.20 -9.37 -6.61
CA LEU A 87 -27.96 -8.90 -6.02
C LEU A 87 -27.06 -10.04 -5.54
N GLN A 88 -27.61 -11.26 -5.33
CA GLN A 88 -26.87 -12.42 -4.82
C GLN A 88 -25.50 -12.66 -5.49
N PRO A 89 -25.37 -12.65 -6.83
CA PRO A 89 -24.07 -12.87 -7.47
C PRO A 89 -23.00 -11.84 -7.10
N PHE A 90 -23.41 -10.61 -6.75
CA PHE A 90 -22.50 -9.57 -6.28
C PHE A 90 -22.15 -9.74 -4.80
N LEU A 91 -23.07 -10.26 -3.99
CA LEU A 91 -22.83 -10.56 -2.57
C LEU A 91 -21.81 -11.68 -2.37
N ASP A 92 -21.73 -12.59 -3.35
CA ASP A 92 -20.75 -13.67 -3.37
C ASP A 92 -19.33 -13.18 -3.74
N ASP A 93 -19.16 -11.92 -4.14
CA ASP A 93 -17.86 -11.31 -4.44
C ASP A 93 -17.08 -10.99 -3.15
N ALA A 94 -15.91 -11.60 -3.01
CA ALA A 94 -14.99 -11.41 -1.88
C ALA A 94 -14.35 -10.01 -1.80
N THR A 95 -14.63 -9.09 -2.72
CA THR A 95 -14.23 -7.67 -2.65
C THR A 95 -15.35 -6.72 -2.21
N LEU A 96 -16.62 -7.16 -2.20
CA LEU A 96 -17.75 -6.34 -1.80
C LEU A 96 -17.85 -6.19 -0.27
N SER A 97 -17.69 -4.98 0.26
CA SER A 97 -17.82 -4.71 1.70
C SER A 97 -19.23 -4.25 2.07
N GLU A 98 -19.86 -3.40 1.25
CA GLU A 98 -21.23 -2.94 1.44
C GLU A 98 -21.95 -2.77 0.10
N ILE A 99 -23.25 -3.05 0.10
CA ILE A 99 -24.15 -2.61 -0.96
C ILE A 99 -25.47 -2.15 -0.35
N SER A 100 -25.95 -0.98 -0.78
CA SER A 100 -27.25 -0.46 -0.39
C SER A 100 -28.02 0.08 -1.58
N VAL A 101 -29.35 -0.06 -1.53
CA VAL A 101 -30.26 0.45 -2.55
C VAL A 101 -31.21 1.43 -1.89
N THR A 102 -31.29 2.62 -2.45
CA THR A 102 -32.18 3.70 -2.01
C THR A 102 -33.17 4.01 -3.11
N GLY A 103 -34.47 4.01 -2.79
CA GLY A 103 -35.51 4.38 -3.76
C GLY A 103 -35.53 5.88 -4.05
N SER A 104 -36.29 6.29 -5.08
CA SER A 104 -36.47 7.70 -5.46
C SER A 104 -37.02 8.60 -4.33
N SER A 105 -37.70 8.02 -3.34
CA SER A 105 -38.17 8.72 -2.14
C SER A 105 -37.10 8.97 -1.07
N GLY A 106 -35.86 8.51 -1.30
CA GLY A 106 -34.79 8.55 -0.30
C GLY A 106 -34.87 7.43 0.75
N ARG A 107 -35.91 6.57 0.69
CA ARG A 107 -36.03 5.41 1.58
C ARG A 107 -35.05 4.33 1.15
N ARG A 108 -34.24 3.84 2.10
CA ARG A 108 -33.38 2.66 1.91
C ARG A 108 -34.26 1.42 1.79
N LEU A 109 -34.17 0.72 0.67
CA LEU A 109 -34.99 -0.44 0.33
C LEU A 109 -34.26 -1.76 0.52
N PHE A 110 -32.93 -1.75 0.40
CA PHE A 110 -32.08 -2.90 0.62
C PHE A 110 -30.74 -2.43 1.22
N ALA A 111 -30.17 -3.23 2.11
CA ALA A 111 -28.82 -3.05 2.60
C ALA A 111 -28.22 -4.39 2.96
N TRP A 112 -26.96 -4.56 2.59
CA TRP A 112 -26.14 -5.68 2.97
C TRP A 112 -24.74 -5.15 3.28
N GLN A 113 -24.13 -5.72 4.31
CA GLN A 113 -22.77 -5.41 4.72
C GLN A 113 -22.07 -6.72 5.08
N ARG A 114 -20.81 -6.84 4.68
CA ARG A 114 -19.96 -7.96 5.08
C ARG A 114 -19.75 -7.94 6.59
N SER A 115 -19.90 -9.10 7.24
CA SER A 115 -19.73 -9.22 8.69
C SER A 115 -18.28 -9.16 9.17
N ALA A 116 -17.31 -9.33 8.27
CA ALA A 116 -15.89 -9.25 8.60
C ALA A 116 -15.43 -7.80 8.77
N ALA A 117 -14.61 -7.55 9.80
CA ALA A 117 -14.04 -6.24 10.04
C ALA A 117 -13.09 -5.82 8.89
N PRO A 118 -13.03 -4.52 8.55
CA PRO A 118 -12.11 -4.01 7.54
C PRO A 118 -10.66 -4.37 7.89
N ALA A 119 -9.90 -4.82 6.90
CA ALA A 119 -8.51 -5.15 7.12
C ALA A 119 -7.68 -3.86 7.36
N PRO A 120 -6.80 -3.80 8.38
CA PRO A 120 -6.02 -2.60 8.66
C PRO A 120 -5.15 -2.18 7.46
N GLY A 121 -5.39 -0.98 6.93
CA GLY A 121 -4.67 -0.44 5.77
C GLY A 121 -5.21 -0.88 4.40
N ALA A 122 -6.35 -1.57 4.34
CA ALA A 122 -7.04 -1.85 3.09
C ALA A 122 -7.57 -0.56 2.45
N LEU A 123 -7.42 -0.44 1.13
CA LEU A 123 -8.03 0.63 0.36
C LEU A 123 -9.51 0.29 0.12
N SER A 124 -10.36 1.29 0.27
CA SER A 124 -11.80 1.19 0.04
C SER A 124 -12.25 2.23 -0.98
N ALA A 125 -13.14 1.83 -1.88
CA ALA A 125 -13.76 2.73 -2.84
C ALA A 125 -15.28 2.66 -2.71
N GLU A 126 -15.92 3.82 -2.58
CA GLU A 126 -17.38 3.94 -2.53
C GLU A 126 -17.87 4.65 -3.79
N VAL A 127 -18.87 4.06 -4.45
CA VAL A 127 -19.49 4.60 -5.66
C VAL A 127 -21.00 4.49 -5.57
N THR A 128 -21.67 5.56 -5.99
CA THR A 128 -23.13 5.58 -6.14
C THR A 128 -23.50 5.63 -7.63
N ALA A 129 -24.35 4.69 -8.06
CA ALA A 129 -24.87 4.62 -9.43
C ALA A 129 -26.40 4.82 -9.44
N PRO A 130 -26.95 5.60 -10.39
CA PRO A 130 -28.40 5.77 -10.52
C PRO A 130 -29.03 4.56 -11.20
N VAL A 131 -30.14 4.06 -10.65
CA VAL A 131 -30.99 3.06 -11.30
C VAL A 131 -31.90 3.79 -12.28
N ARG A 132 -31.60 3.69 -13.56
CA ARG A 132 -32.36 4.37 -14.62
C ARG A 132 -33.26 3.39 -15.35
N ALA A 133 -34.48 3.82 -15.64
CA ALA A 133 -35.39 3.07 -16.48
C ALA A 133 -36.08 3.99 -17.48
N VAL A 134 -36.39 3.47 -18.66
CA VAL A 134 -37.22 4.18 -19.63
C VAL A 134 -38.68 3.89 -19.28
N ILE A 135 -39.45 4.94 -19.02
CA ILE A 135 -40.89 4.91 -18.76
C ILE A 135 -41.52 5.82 -19.80
N ASP A 136 -42.43 5.27 -20.61
CA ASP A 136 -43.13 6.00 -21.68
C ASP A 136 -42.17 6.74 -22.64
N GLY A 137 -41.01 6.13 -22.93
CA GLY A 137 -39.97 6.71 -23.79
C GLY A 137 -39.08 7.75 -23.11
N ILE A 138 -39.32 8.07 -21.83
CA ILE A 138 -38.56 9.07 -21.07
C ILE A 138 -37.63 8.39 -20.06
N PRO A 139 -36.32 8.69 -20.04
CA PRO A 139 -35.41 8.16 -19.04
C PRO A 139 -35.69 8.78 -17.66
N GLN A 140 -36.00 7.95 -16.68
CA GLN A 140 -36.23 8.36 -15.29
C GLN A 140 -35.34 7.58 -14.32
N THR A 141 -34.94 8.23 -13.22
CA THR A 141 -34.18 7.60 -12.14
C THR A 141 -35.14 7.06 -11.09
N LEU A 142 -35.15 5.74 -10.90
CA LEU A 142 -36.01 5.04 -9.94
C LEU A 142 -35.41 4.98 -8.53
N GLY A 143 -34.11 5.17 -8.42
CA GLY A 143 -33.35 5.12 -7.17
C GLY A 143 -31.85 5.17 -7.40
N THR A 144 -31.08 4.90 -6.37
CA THR A 144 -29.62 4.81 -6.40
C THR A 144 -29.15 3.51 -5.75
N VAL A 145 -28.06 2.97 -6.26
CA VAL A 145 -27.30 1.88 -5.64
C VAL A 145 -25.98 2.45 -5.20
N THR A 146 -25.64 2.26 -3.92
CA THR A 146 -24.34 2.60 -3.36
C THR A 146 -23.59 1.30 -3.09
N VAL A 147 -22.39 1.19 -3.65
CA VAL A 147 -21.50 0.04 -3.50
C VAL A 147 -20.21 0.53 -2.85
N SER A 148 -19.75 -0.17 -1.82
CA SER A 148 -18.39 -0.06 -1.33
C SER A 148 -17.63 -1.35 -1.59
N LEU A 149 -16.43 -1.20 -2.15
CA LEU A 149 -15.47 -2.27 -2.36
C LEU A 149 -14.29 -2.10 -1.42
N GLU A 150 -13.76 -3.22 -0.96
CA GLU A 150 -12.54 -3.34 -0.19
C GLU A 150 -11.58 -4.31 -0.88
N GLN A 151 -10.27 -4.03 -0.83
CA GLN A 151 -9.27 -4.92 -1.41
C GLN A 151 -9.31 -6.32 -0.77
N ALA A 152 -9.41 -7.36 -1.59
CA ALA A 152 -9.39 -8.76 -1.13
C ALA A 152 -8.03 -9.18 -0.51
N ALA A 153 -6.94 -8.48 -0.84
CA ALA A 153 -5.61 -8.70 -0.26
C ALA A 153 -5.11 -7.38 0.35
N PRO A 154 -5.19 -7.19 1.67
CA PRO A 154 -4.76 -5.95 2.32
C PRO A 154 -3.27 -5.70 2.11
N VAL A 155 -2.91 -4.52 1.61
CA VAL A 155 -1.53 -4.03 1.62
C VAL A 155 -1.10 -3.95 3.08
N SER A 156 -0.03 -4.67 3.46
CA SER A 156 0.33 -4.79 4.88
C SER A 156 0.47 -3.41 5.53
N ALA A 157 -0.08 -3.25 6.74
CA ALA A 157 -0.02 -2.00 7.51
C ALA A 157 1.40 -1.46 7.75
N VAL A 158 2.41 -2.32 7.62
CA VAL A 158 3.83 -1.94 7.67
C VAL A 158 4.33 -1.59 6.27
N SER A 159 4.66 -0.31 6.07
CA SER A 159 5.27 0.21 4.84
C SER A 159 6.51 -0.58 4.44
N LEU A 160 6.75 -0.70 3.12
CA LEU A 160 7.95 -1.35 2.61
C LEU A 160 9.21 -0.62 3.12
N ALA A 161 9.15 0.71 3.20
CA ALA A 161 10.17 1.56 3.77
C ALA A 161 10.48 1.20 5.24
N GLY A 162 9.45 0.93 6.06
CA GLY A 162 9.61 0.53 7.45
C GLY A 162 10.30 -0.82 7.60
N ARG A 163 9.96 -1.79 6.74
CA ARG A 163 10.59 -3.12 6.72
C ARG A 163 12.06 -3.04 6.31
N LEU A 164 12.37 -2.28 5.26
CA LEU A 164 13.74 -2.07 4.79
C LEU A 164 14.58 -1.29 5.81
N GLN A 165 13.98 -0.36 6.55
CA GLN A 165 14.65 0.36 7.63
C GLN A 165 15.01 -0.55 8.80
N ALA A 166 14.14 -1.50 9.17
CA ALA A 166 14.42 -2.47 10.23
C ALA A 166 15.59 -3.41 9.84
N GLU A 167 15.58 -3.92 8.61
CA GLU A 167 16.66 -4.77 8.06
C GLU A 167 18.00 -4.02 7.95
N SER A 168 17.98 -2.79 7.40
CA SER A 168 19.20 -1.98 7.27
C SER A 168 19.78 -1.54 8.62
N ALA A 169 18.96 -1.28 9.64
CA ALA A 169 19.45 -0.95 10.98
C ALA A 169 20.25 -2.12 11.60
N GLY A 170 19.78 -3.36 11.42
CA GLY A 170 20.50 -4.56 11.87
C GLY A 170 21.86 -4.70 11.19
N ARG A 171 21.91 -4.52 9.86
CA ARG A 171 23.13 -4.63 9.06
C ARG A 171 24.13 -3.51 9.36
N THR A 172 23.65 -2.27 9.53
CA THR A 172 24.50 -1.10 9.83
C THR A 172 25.15 -1.21 11.21
N ARG A 173 24.45 -1.75 12.21
CA ARG A 173 25.00 -1.99 13.55
C ARG A 173 26.16 -2.99 13.52
N LEU A 174 26.04 -4.04 12.71
CA LEU A 174 27.08 -5.04 12.51
C LEU A 174 28.32 -4.44 11.81
N THR A 175 28.11 -3.59 10.80
CA THR A 175 29.20 -2.88 10.11
C THR A 175 29.96 -1.95 11.06
N TRP A 176 29.26 -1.19 11.92
CA TRP A 176 29.89 -0.34 12.93
C TRP A 176 30.72 -1.16 13.92
N LEU A 177 30.21 -2.30 14.39
CA LEU A 177 30.93 -3.19 15.30
C LEU A 177 32.23 -3.73 14.67
N LEU A 178 32.17 -4.15 13.40
CA LEU A 178 33.34 -4.62 12.68
C LEU A 178 34.39 -3.51 12.50
N MET A 179 33.96 -2.29 12.22
CA MET A 179 34.87 -1.16 12.06
C MET A 179 35.51 -0.72 13.37
N VAL A 180 34.77 -0.74 14.48
CA VAL A 180 35.33 -0.52 15.82
C VAL A 180 36.35 -1.62 16.15
N ALA A 181 36.04 -2.89 15.85
CA ALA A 181 36.98 -4.00 16.05
C ALA A 181 38.25 -3.84 15.20
N LEU A 182 38.12 -3.45 13.93
CA LEU A 182 39.25 -3.24 13.03
C LEU A 182 40.13 -2.06 13.51
N ALA A 183 39.52 -0.93 13.88
CA ALA A 183 40.22 0.23 14.40
C ALA A 183 40.93 -0.08 15.73
N GLY A 184 40.28 -0.84 16.62
CA GLY A 184 40.89 -1.31 17.86
C GLY A 184 42.09 -2.24 17.62
N SER A 185 41.98 -3.15 16.64
CA SER A 185 43.09 -4.06 16.29
C SER A 185 44.28 -3.31 15.65
N ALA A 186 44.02 -2.30 14.82
CA ALA A 186 45.06 -1.46 14.22
C ALA A 186 45.79 -0.59 15.26
N ALA A 187 45.06 -0.08 16.27
CA ALA A 187 45.65 0.68 17.37
C ALA A 187 46.52 -0.18 18.31
N LEU A 188 46.23 -1.47 18.42
CA LEU A 188 47.04 -2.44 19.18
C LEU A 188 48.34 -2.85 18.46
N LEU A 189 48.41 -2.64 17.14
CA LEU A 189 49.54 -3.01 16.28
C LEU A 189 50.51 -1.84 15.99
N ALA A 190 50.14 -0.61 16.35
CA ALA A 190 50.90 0.63 16.14
C ALA A 190 51.73 1.04 17.36
#